data_AF-A0A8S4QCC7-F1
#
_entry.id   AF-A0A8S4QCC7-F1
#
_cell.length_a   1.000
_cell.length_b   1.000
_cell.length_c   1.000
_cell.angle_alpha   90.00
_cell.angle_beta   90.00
_cell.angle_gamma   90.00
#
_symmetry.space_group_name_H-M   'P 1'
#
loop_
_entity.id
_entity.type
_entity.pdbx_description
1 polymer ?
#
loop_
_entity_poly.entity_id
_entity_poly.type
_entity_poly.pdbx_seq_one_letter_code
_entity_poly.pdbx_strand_id
1 'polypeptide(L)' 'MAPFDQMFYISLGLSVGGAHEFPDSPSKPWVNNASDAMQNFWEAKEQWLPTWYDDMNALQIDYVRVYAI' A
#
# COMPACT_ATOMS: atom_id res chain seq x y z
N MET A 1 13.18 -23.18 -6.67
CA MET A 1 12.56 -23.10 -8.01
C MET A 1 11.25 -22.35 -7.85
N ALA A 2 11.07 -21.25 -8.59
CA ALA A 2 9.79 -20.56 -8.58
C ALA A 2 8.79 -21.38 -9.43
N PRO A 3 7.51 -21.50 -9.02
CA PRO A 3 6.53 -22.33 -9.70
C PRO A 3 6.02 -21.58 -10.93
N PHE A 4 6.72 -21.71 -12.05
CA PHE A 4 6.32 -21.10 -13.33
C PHE A 4 5.21 -21.88 -14.06
N ASP A 5 4.70 -22.95 -13.46
CA ASP A 5 3.69 -23.85 -14.05
C ASP A 5 2.24 -23.40 -13.77
N GLN A 6 2.05 -22.18 -13.26
CA GLN A 6 0.75 -21.63 -12.88
C GLN A 6 0.42 -20.36 -13.66
N MET A 7 -0.88 -20.13 -13.88
CA MET A 7 -1.37 -18.85 -14.38
C MET A 7 -1.05 -17.75 -13.38
N PHE A 8 -0.35 -16.70 -13.83
CA PHE A 8 -0.06 -15.53 -13.03
C PHE A 8 -1.07 -14.42 -13.30
N TYR A 9 -1.33 -13.64 -12.26
CA TYR A 9 -2.19 -12.46 -12.34
C TYR A 9 -1.34 -11.22 -12.08
N ILE A 10 -1.58 -10.17 -12.86
CA ILE A 10 -1.06 -8.83 -12.55
C ILE A 10 -2.07 -8.16 -11.63
N SER A 11 -1.65 -7.82 -10.42
CA SER A 11 -2.44 -7.01 -9.49
C SER A 11 -1.79 -5.64 -9.33
N LEU A 12 -2.54 -4.59 -9.60
CA LEU A 12 -2.13 -3.20 -9.40
C LEU A 12 -3.10 -2.59 -8.39
N GLY A 13 -2.55 -2.02 -7.33
CA GLY A 13 -3.33 -1.46 -6.24
C GLY A 13 -2.54 -0.41 -5.50
N LEU A 14 -3.26 0.50 -4.89
CA LEU A 14 -2.72 1.57 -4.06
C LEU A 14 -3.39 1.46 -2.68
N SER A 15 -2.58 1.39 -1.63
CA SER A 15 -3.04 1.13 -0.27
C SER A 15 -2.32 2.00 0.76
N VAL A 16 -2.95 2.12 1.94
CA VAL A 16 -2.44 2.85 3.12
C VAL A 16 -2.56 1.98 4.36
N GLY A 17 -1.85 2.35 5.42
CA GLY A 17 -1.95 1.63 6.70
C GLY A 17 -1.20 0.31 6.71
N GLY A 18 -0.28 0.09 5.77
CA GLY A 18 0.55 -1.10 5.67
C GLY A 18 1.47 -1.28 6.89
N ALA A 19 1.66 -2.53 7.32
CA ALA A 19 2.52 -2.89 8.44
C ALA A 19 3.85 -3.52 8.00
N HIS A 20 4.01 -3.82 6.72
CA HIS A 20 5.21 -4.49 6.19
C HIS A 20 5.98 -3.59 5.22
N GLU A 21 5.28 -2.67 4.58
CA GLU A 21 5.77 -1.83 3.50
C GLU A 21 6.46 -0.56 4.03
N PHE A 22 6.13 -0.13 5.25
CA PHE A 22 6.57 1.13 5.83
C PHE A 22 7.30 0.92 7.17
N PRO A 23 8.59 1.30 7.31
CA PRO A 23 9.30 1.23 8.59
C PRO A 23 8.65 2.14 9.64
N ASP A 24 8.89 1.86 10.91
CA ASP A 24 8.39 2.69 12.01
C ASP A 24 9.11 4.05 12.03
N SER A 25 8.34 5.12 12.26
CA SER A 25 8.82 6.51 12.25
C SER A 25 8.05 7.32 13.30
N PRO A 26 8.67 8.35 13.93
CA PRO A 26 7.96 9.25 14.83
C PRO A 26 6.75 9.96 14.18
N SER A 27 6.76 10.13 12.85
CA SER A 27 5.66 10.75 12.10
C SER A 27 4.57 9.77 11.70
N LYS A 28 4.73 8.47 11.98
CA LYS A 28 3.79 7.42 11.61
C LYS A 28 2.86 7.14 12.79
N PRO A 29 1.54 7.26 12.61
CA PRO A 29 0.61 7.14 13.72
C PRO A 29 0.40 5.71 14.25
N TRP A 30 0.89 4.68 13.55
CA TRP A 30 0.84 3.29 13.99
C TRP A 30 2.22 2.64 13.99
N VAL A 31 2.39 1.59 14.79
CA VAL A 31 3.63 0.79 14.89
C VAL A 31 3.39 -0.59 14.30
N ASN A 32 4.29 -1.08 13.45
CA ASN A 32 4.09 -2.30 12.66
C ASN A 32 3.68 -3.55 13.46
N ASN A 33 4.31 -3.76 14.61
CA ASN A 33 4.09 -4.96 15.43
C ASN A 33 3.17 -4.74 16.64
N ALA A 34 2.45 -3.62 16.67
CA ALA A 34 1.52 -3.33 17.77
C ALA A 34 0.17 -4.01 17.52
N SER A 35 -0.43 -4.58 18.57
CA SER A 35 -1.73 -5.26 18.48
C SER A 35 -2.89 -4.33 18.13
N ASP A 36 -2.71 -3.04 18.39
CA ASP A 36 -3.64 -1.93 18.16
C ASP A 36 -3.24 -1.07 16.95
N ALA A 37 -2.29 -1.51 16.12
CA ALA A 37 -1.77 -0.74 15.00
C ALA A 37 -2.87 -0.20 14.06
N MET A 38 -3.85 -1.04 13.72
CA MET A 38 -4.96 -0.66 12.86
C MET A 38 -5.89 0.35 13.53
N GLN A 39 -6.11 0.23 14.85
CA GLN A 39 -6.89 1.20 15.61
C GLN A 39 -6.20 2.55 15.61
N ASN A 40 -4.90 2.59 15.95
CA ASN A 40 -4.08 3.80 15.94
C ASN A 40 -4.04 4.47 14.55
N PHE A 41 -3.95 3.67 13.49
CA PHE A 41 -4.06 4.15 12.11
C PHE A 41 -5.41 4.86 11.86
N TRP A 42 -6.53 4.24 12.25
CA TRP A 42 -7.85 4.81 12.06
C TRP A 42 -8.13 6.06 12.92
N GLU A 43 -7.66 6.07 14.17
CA GLU A 43 -7.80 7.22 15.06
C GLU A 43 -7.03 8.44 14.54
N ALA A 44 -5.91 8.22 13.84
CA ALA A 44 -5.14 9.28 13.19
C ALA A 44 -5.66 9.70 11.80
N LYS A 45 -6.90 9.32 11.43
CA LYS A 45 -7.51 9.65 10.12
C LYS A 45 -7.44 11.12 9.78
N GLU A 46 -7.63 12.02 10.74
CA GLU A 46 -7.56 13.47 10.50
C GLU A 46 -6.16 13.95 10.10
N GLN A 47 -5.11 13.18 10.39
CA GLN A 47 -3.73 13.51 10.01
C GLN A 47 -3.39 13.02 8.61
N TRP A 48 -3.75 11.76 8.28
CA TRP A 48 -3.35 11.15 7.02
C TRP A 48 -4.39 11.27 5.90
N LEU A 49 -5.70 11.34 6.20
CA LEU A 49 -6.70 11.42 5.14
C LEU A 49 -6.58 12.72 4.32
N PRO A 50 -6.33 13.90 4.91
CA PRO A 50 -6.19 15.13 4.11
C PRO A 50 -4.96 15.14 3.21
N THR A 51 -3.96 14.28 3.45
CA THR A 51 -2.80 14.17 2.55
C THR A 51 -3.14 13.42 1.26
N TRP A 52 -4.27 12.71 1.22
CA TRP A 52 -4.81 12.03 0.04
C TRP A 52 -5.74 12.94 -0.76
N TYR A 53 -5.16 13.78 -1.62
CA TYR A 53 -5.90 14.59 -2.60
C TYR A 53 -5.65 14.11 -4.04
N ASP A 54 -6.68 14.30 -4.89
CA ASP A 54 -6.90 13.61 -6.17
C ASP A 54 -5.71 13.66 -7.13
N ASP A 55 -5.01 14.79 -7.25
CA ASP A 55 -4.01 14.97 -8.30
C ASP A 55 -2.62 14.36 -7.98
N MET A 56 -2.33 14.06 -6.70
CA MET A 56 -0.98 13.58 -6.29
C MET A 56 -0.95 12.13 -5.80
N ASN A 57 -2.08 11.58 -5.38
CA ASN A 57 -2.14 10.26 -4.74
C ASN A 57 -3.05 9.29 -5.50
N ALA A 58 -3.35 9.56 -6.77
CA ALA A 58 -4.07 8.62 -7.63
C ALA A 58 -3.11 7.62 -8.28
N LEU A 59 -3.51 6.36 -8.34
CA LEU A 59 -2.84 5.35 -9.15
C LEU A 59 -3.13 5.64 -10.63
N GLN A 60 -2.15 6.18 -11.36
CA GLN A 60 -2.26 6.47 -12.79
C GLN A 60 -1.46 5.45 -13.60
N ILE A 61 -2.13 4.77 -14.54
CA ILE A 61 -1.52 3.74 -15.38
C ILE A 61 -1.75 4.13 -16.84
N ASP A 62 -0.66 4.34 -17.57
CA ASP A 62 -0.69 4.64 -19.01
C ASP A 62 -0.90 3.36 -19.84
N TYR A 63 -0.09 2.32 -19.61
CA TYR A 63 -0.33 1.00 -20.21
C TYR A 63 0.33 -0.14 -19.43
N VAL A 64 -0.22 -1.35 -19.60
CA VAL A 64 0.39 -2.61 -19.18
C VAL A 64 0.61 -3.46 -20.42
N ARG A 65 1.85 -3.90 -20.67
CA ARG A 65 2.20 -4.75 -21.81
C ARG A 65 2.94 -5.99 -21.31
N VAL A 66 2.43 -7.17 -21.69
CA VAL A 66 3.00 -8.47 -21.33
C VAL A 66 3.43 -9.16 -22.62
N TYR A 67 4.67 -9.63 -22.66
CA TYR A 67 5.25 -10.31 -23.81
C TYR A 67 5.77 -11.69 -23.37
N ALA A 68 5.65 -12.68 -24.26
CA ALA A 68 6.25 -14.00 -24.13
C ALA A 68 7.04 -14.32 -25.40
N ILE A 69 8.07 -15.17 -25.28
CA ILE A 69 8.93 -15.64 -26.39
C ILE A 69 8.29 -16.86 -27.05
#